data_AF-A0A8S3IKY2-F1
#
_entry.id   AF-A0A8S3IKY2-F1
#
_cell.length_a   1.000
_cell.length_b   1.000
_cell.length_c   1.000
_cell.angle_alpha   90.00
_cell.angle_beta   90.00
_cell.angle_gamma   90.00
#
_symmetry.space_group_name_H-M   'P 1'
#
loop_
_entity.id
_entity.type
_entity.pdbx_description
1 polymer ?
#
loop_
_entity_poly.entity_id
_entity_poly.type
_entity_poly.pdbx_seq_one_letter_code
_entity_poly.pdbx_strand_id
1 'polypeptide(L)'
;LNNEPESIAQFLHSYQDVLDKTLIGDCLGHEDNHYKQVMYAYVDQIDFTKMQFLVALRKFLSGFRLPGEAQKIDRLMEKFAARFCECNATLEIFASADTAYVLAYSVIMLTTDLHSKNVKNKMTKEQYIKMNRGINESRDLPEEFLSKIYDEIESEEIKLKVTTLRRGANAVSAGGIKESMLSIQYSMYS
;
A
#
# COMPACT_ATOMS: atom_id res chain seq x y z
N LEU A 1 -17.31 22.94 -8.68
CA LEU A 1 -17.40 21.52 -8.29
C LEU A 1 -18.52 21.38 -7.27
N ASN A 2 -19.28 20.29 -7.33
CA ASN A 2 -20.09 19.89 -6.18
C ASN A 2 -19.13 19.45 -5.07
N ASN A 3 -19.35 19.88 -3.83
CA ASN A 3 -18.46 19.57 -2.70
C ASN A 3 -18.76 18.21 -2.06
N GLU A 4 -19.56 17.36 -2.71
CA GLU A 4 -19.80 15.99 -2.24
C GLU A 4 -18.55 15.12 -2.42
N PRO A 5 -18.17 14.30 -1.41
CA PRO A 5 -16.98 13.46 -1.45
C PRO A 5 -16.84 12.61 -2.73
N GLU A 6 -17.93 12.03 -3.20
CA GLU A 6 -17.99 11.19 -4.41
C GLU A 6 -17.73 11.99 -5.68
N SER A 7 -18.20 13.24 -5.73
CA SER A 7 -17.97 14.14 -6.87
C SER A 7 -16.51 14.57 -6.95
N ILE A 8 -15.89 14.84 -5.79
CA ILE A 8 -14.47 15.16 -5.70
C ILE A 8 -13.63 13.93 -6.09
N ALA A 9 -13.95 12.75 -5.56
CA ALA A 9 -13.30 11.50 -5.92
C ALA A 9 -13.35 11.22 -7.43
N GLN A 10 -14.52 11.38 -8.05
CA GLN A 10 -14.70 11.20 -9.49
C GLN A 10 -13.88 12.21 -10.30
N PHE A 11 -13.83 13.47 -9.83
CA PHE A 11 -12.97 14.49 -10.43
C PHE A 11 -11.49 14.10 -10.36
N LEU A 12 -11.00 13.63 -9.20
CA LEU A 12 -9.60 13.19 -9.04
C LEU A 12 -9.27 12.04 -9.99
N HIS A 13 -10.16 11.06 -10.15
CA HIS A 13 -9.98 9.96 -11.11
C HIS A 13 -9.96 10.44 -12.57
N SER A 14 -10.88 11.34 -12.93
CA SER A 14 -11.06 11.81 -14.31
C SER A 14 -9.90 12.67 -14.81
N TYR A 15 -9.22 13.38 -13.91
CA TYR A 15 -8.13 14.30 -14.24
C TYR A 15 -6.76 13.86 -13.70
N GLN A 16 -6.61 12.61 -13.26
CA GLN A 16 -5.39 12.10 -12.60
C GLN A 16 -4.10 12.24 -13.43
N ASP A 17 -4.21 12.30 -14.76
CA ASP A 17 -3.07 12.44 -15.68
C ASP A 17 -2.64 13.89 -15.91
N VAL A 18 -3.51 14.85 -15.55
CA VAL A 18 -3.28 16.29 -15.73
C VAL A 18 -3.00 16.97 -14.38
N LEU A 19 -3.59 16.45 -13.30
CA LEU A 19 -3.38 16.96 -11.95
C LEU A 19 -2.00 16.54 -11.38
N ASP A 20 -1.46 17.37 -10.49
CA ASP A 20 -0.28 16.99 -9.73
C ASP A 20 -0.61 15.84 -8.77
N LYS A 21 -0.04 14.66 -9.05
CA LYS A 21 -0.22 13.44 -8.24
C LYS A 21 0.20 13.63 -6.78
N THR A 22 1.06 14.59 -6.48
CA THR A 22 1.42 15.00 -5.11
C THR A 22 0.23 15.60 -4.38
N LEU A 23 -0.46 16.55 -5.03
CA LEU A 23 -1.64 17.20 -4.46
C LEU A 23 -2.82 16.22 -4.32
N ILE A 24 -2.96 15.26 -5.25
CA ILE A 24 -3.94 14.17 -5.09
C ILE A 24 -3.61 13.36 -3.84
N GLY A 25 -2.34 12.97 -3.65
CA GLY A 25 -1.88 12.24 -2.47
C GLY A 25 -2.14 13.00 -1.17
N ASP A 26 -1.78 14.28 -1.12
CA ASP A 26 -1.99 15.12 0.05
C ASP A 26 -3.47 15.31 0.39
N CYS A 27 -4.32 15.46 -0.63
CA CYS A 27 -5.78 15.52 -0.50
C CYS A 27 -6.34 14.22 0.10
N LEU A 28 -6.00 13.07 -0.49
CA LEU A 28 -6.47 11.76 -0.02
C LEU A 28 -5.91 11.39 1.36
N GLY A 29 -4.71 11.86 1.70
CA GLY A 29 -4.08 11.67 3.00
C GLY A 29 -4.50 12.66 4.08
N HIS A 30 -5.33 13.66 3.77
CA HIS A 30 -5.64 14.75 4.71
C HIS A 30 -6.40 14.24 5.95
N GLU A 31 -6.17 14.85 7.12
CA GLU A 31 -6.71 14.37 8.40
C GLU A 31 -8.15 14.80 8.69
N ASP A 32 -8.61 15.86 8.02
CA ASP A 32 -9.98 16.35 8.12
C ASP A 32 -11.00 15.31 7.63
N ASN A 33 -12.14 15.25 8.32
CA ASN A 33 -13.16 14.21 8.09
C ASN A 33 -13.79 14.27 6.69
N HIS A 34 -13.94 15.47 6.11
CA HIS A 34 -14.45 15.60 4.76
C HIS A 34 -13.51 14.94 3.75
N TYR A 35 -12.21 15.20 3.86
CA TYR A 35 -11.23 14.58 2.96
C TYR A 35 -11.01 13.09 3.21
N LYS A 36 -11.24 12.59 4.44
CA LYS A 36 -11.32 11.14 4.67
C LYS A 36 -12.46 10.49 3.90
N GLN A 37 -13.63 11.14 3.85
CA GLN A 37 -14.76 10.66 3.05
C GLN A 37 -14.43 10.71 1.56
N VAL A 38 -13.73 11.75 1.09
CA VAL A 38 -13.22 11.82 -0.30
C VAL A 38 -12.30 10.64 -0.59
N MET A 39 -11.38 10.32 0.33
CA MET A 39 -10.48 9.18 0.18
C MET A 39 -11.25 7.86 0.13
N TYR A 40 -12.24 7.66 1.01
CA TYR A 40 -13.07 6.46 0.96
C TYR A 40 -13.80 6.34 -0.36
N ALA A 41 -14.48 7.40 -0.80
CA ALA A 41 -15.16 7.42 -2.10
C ALA A 41 -14.19 7.19 -3.27
N TYR A 42 -12.97 7.73 -3.20
CA TYR A 42 -11.94 7.53 -4.21
C TYR A 42 -11.55 6.06 -4.33
N VAL A 43 -11.27 5.37 -3.22
CA VAL A 43 -10.91 3.95 -3.25
C VAL A 43 -12.11 3.08 -3.63
N ASP A 44 -13.31 3.41 -3.15
CA ASP A 44 -14.53 2.64 -3.45
C ASP A 44 -14.92 2.70 -4.93
N GLN A 45 -14.56 3.77 -5.63
CA GLN A 45 -14.74 3.89 -7.08
C GLN A 45 -13.72 3.08 -7.90
N ILE A 46 -12.71 2.46 -7.27
CA ILE A 46 -11.78 1.57 -7.96
C ILE A 46 -12.35 0.14 -7.94
N ASP A 47 -12.54 -0.41 -9.14
CA ASP A 47 -12.91 -1.81 -9.30
C ASP A 47 -11.67 -2.70 -9.24
N PHE A 48 -11.59 -3.54 -8.20
CA PHE A 48 -10.56 -4.57 -8.03
C PHE A 48 -11.07 -5.98 -8.32
N THR A 49 -12.30 -6.13 -8.80
CA THR A 49 -12.95 -7.43 -8.99
C THR A 49 -12.11 -8.32 -9.92
N LYS A 50 -11.77 -9.52 -9.46
CA LYS A 50 -10.94 -10.51 -10.18
C LYS A 50 -9.53 -10.05 -10.51
N MET A 51 -9.06 -8.93 -9.95
CA MET A 51 -7.68 -8.50 -10.10
C MET A 51 -6.78 -9.29 -9.15
N GLN A 52 -5.60 -9.66 -9.64
CA GLN A 52 -4.53 -10.15 -8.75
C GLN A 52 -4.11 -9.04 -7.79
N PHE A 53 -3.71 -9.43 -6.58
CA PHE A 53 -3.36 -8.49 -5.51
C PHE A 53 -2.34 -7.44 -5.94
N LEU A 54 -1.23 -7.86 -6.56
CA LEU A 54 -0.18 -6.95 -6.99
C LEU A 54 -0.63 -6.00 -8.12
N VAL A 55 -1.46 -6.49 -9.05
CA VAL A 55 -2.05 -5.66 -10.11
C VAL A 55 -2.98 -4.59 -9.52
N ALA A 56 -3.81 -4.96 -8.55
CA ALA A 56 -4.68 -4.03 -7.83
C ALA A 56 -3.86 -2.97 -7.07
N LEU A 57 -2.79 -3.38 -6.38
CA LEU A 57 -1.91 -2.48 -5.66
C LEU A 57 -1.19 -1.49 -6.59
N ARG A 58 -0.67 -1.96 -7.73
CA ARG A 58 -0.07 -1.10 -8.77
C ARG A 58 -1.09 -0.10 -9.32
N LYS A 59 -2.31 -0.56 -9.62
CA LYS A 59 -3.41 0.30 -10.10
C LYS A 59 -3.72 1.39 -9.08
N PHE A 60 -3.89 1.01 -7.81
CA PHE A 60 -4.17 1.95 -6.73
C PHE A 60 -3.08 3.02 -6.60
N LEU A 61 -1.82 2.61 -6.50
CA LEU A 61 -0.68 3.50 -6.31
C LEU A 61 -0.31 4.32 -7.56
N SER A 62 -0.85 4.00 -8.73
CA SER A 62 -0.61 4.75 -9.96
C SER A 62 -1.33 6.11 -10.00
N GLY A 63 -2.42 6.26 -9.24
CA GLY A 63 -3.29 7.43 -9.26
C GLY A 63 -2.74 8.66 -8.53
N PHE A 64 -1.82 8.46 -7.59
CA PHE A 64 -1.30 9.54 -6.73
C PHE A 64 0.15 9.28 -6.29
N ARG A 65 0.76 10.26 -5.62
CA ARG A 65 2.02 10.09 -4.91
C ARG A 65 1.75 9.83 -3.44
N LEU A 66 2.40 8.82 -2.89
CA LEU A 66 2.21 8.51 -1.47
C LEU A 66 2.65 9.69 -0.62
N PRO A 67 1.83 10.11 0.35
CA PRO A 67 2.25 11.10 1.34
C PRO A 67 3.48 10.61 2.11
N GLY A 68 4.30 11.54 2.61
CA GLY A 68 5.51 11.19 3.36
C GLY A 68 5.23 10.78 4.81
N GLU A 69 4.06 11.12 5.35
CA GLU A 69 3.69 10.87 6.73
C GLU A 69 3.11 9.47 6.93
N ALA A 70 3.70 8.69 7.85
CA ALA A 70 3.34 7.31 8.09
C ALA A 70 1.84 7.10 8.36
N GLN A 71 1.21 7.99 9.14
CA GLN A 71 -0.22 7.91 9.47
C GLN A 71 -1.13 8.06 8.24
N LYS A 72 -0.69 8.82 7.22
CA LYS A 72 -1.46 8.99 5.97
C LYS A 72 -1.35 7.76 5.08
N ILE A 73 -0.14 7.22 4.95
CA ILE A 73 0.11 5.96 4.22
C ILE A 73 -0.72 4.84 4.84
N ASP A 74 -0.73 4.77 6.17
CA ASP A 74 -1.46 3.76 6.94
C ASP A 74 -2.93 3.70 6.55
N ARG A 75 -3.61 4.85 6.59
CA ARG A 75 -5.02 4.97 6.26
C ARG A 75 -5.33 4.60 4.80
N LEU A 76 -4.43 4.96 3.88
CA LEU A 76 -4.58 4.61 2.46
C LEU A 76 -4.44 3.10 2.24
N MET A 77 -3.46 2.47 2.89
CA MET A 77 -3.25 1.02 2.79
C MET A 77 -4.37 0.23 3.44
N GLU A 78 -4.89 0.69 4.58
CA GLU A 78 -6.02 0.07 5.28
C GLU A 78 -7.28 0.09 4.41
N LYS A 79 -7.62 1.26 3.85
CA LYS A 79 -8.78 1.37 2.96
C LYS A 79 -8.60 0.57 1.67
N PHE A 80 -7.39 0.53 1.09
CA PHE A 80 -7.09 -0.34 -0.05
C PHE A 80 -7.32 -1.80 0.26
N ALA A 81 -6.80 -2.30 1.38
CA ALA A 81 -6.92 -3.70 1.78
C ALA A 81 -8.39 -4.10 2.00
N ALA A 82 -9.14 -3.26 2.70
CA ALA A 82 -10.59 -3.45 2.88
C ALA A 82 -11.31 -3.56 1.53
N ARG A 83 -11.07 -2.59 0.63
CA ARG A 83 -11.72 -2.58 -0.69
C ARG A 83 -11.31 -3.75 -1.57
N PHE A 84 -10.04 -4.15 -1.55
CA PHE A 84 -9.55 -5.29 -2.29
C PHE A 84 -10.26 -6.58 -1.85
N CYS A 85 -10.37 -6.80 -0.53
CA CYS A 85 -11.06 -7.96 0.04
C CYS A 85 -12.56 -7.95 -0.27
N GLU A 86 -13.23 -6.80 -0.20
CA GLU A 86 -14.64 -6.66 -0.60
C GLU A 86 -14.88 -7.08 -2.07
N CYS A 87 -14.03 -6.61 -3.00
CA CYS A 87 -14.14 -6.94 -4.42
C CYS A 87 -13.78 -8.41 -4.75
N ASN A 88 -13.05 -9.09 -3.87
CA ASN A 88 -12.46 -10.40 -4.13
C ASN A 88 -12.75 -11.43 -3.03
N ALA A 89 -13.85 -11.26 -2.29
CA ALA A 89 -14.22 -12.11 -1.16
C ALA A 89 -14.30 -13.61 -1.52
N THR A 90 -14.60 -13.92 -2.78
CA THR A 90 -14.70 -15.31 -3.28
C THR A 90 -13.35 -15.98 -3.54
N LEU A 91 -12.22 -15.26 -3.51
CA LEU A 91 -10.90 -15.84 -3.77
C LEU A 91 -10.36 -16.62 -2.54
N GLU A 92 -10.87 -16.35 -1.34
CA GLU A 92 -10.49 -17.01 -0.07
C GLU A 92 -8.97 -17.08 0.22
N ILE A 93 -8.17 -16.21 -0.42
CA ILE A 93 -6.72 -16.14 -0.21
C ILE A 93 -6.40 -15.47 1.14
N PHE A 94 -7.14 -14.40 1.46
CA PHE A 94 -6.97 -13.60 2.67
C PHE A 94 -8.04 -13.98 3.69
N ALA A 95 -7.64 -14.28 4.92
CA ALA A 95 -8.55 -14.53 6.03
C ALA A 95 -9.25 -13.23 6.46
N SER A 96 -8.55 -12.10 6.37
CA SER A 96 -9.09 -10.78 6.72
C SER A 96 -8.44 -9.64 5.90
N ALA A 97 -9.04 -8.46 5.96
CA ALA A 97 -8.45 -7.24 5.40
C ALA A 97 -7.10 -6.91 6.06
N ASP A 98 -6.90 -7.26 7.33
CA ASP A 98 -5.63 -7.06 8.03
C ASP A 98 -4.50 -7.84 7.36
N THR A 99 -4.75 -9.07 6.92
CA THR A 99 -3.75 -9.85 6.16
C THR A 99 -3.38 -9.18 4.84
N ALA A 100 -4.38 -8.68 4.09
CA ALA A 100 -4.15 -7.96 2.84
C ALA A 100 -3.37 -6.65 3.07
N TYR A 101 -3.66 -5.96 4.17
CA TYR A 101 -2.96 -4.76 4.60
C TYR A 101 -1.49 -5.04 4.95
N VAL A 102 -1.21 -6.07 5.75
CA VAL A 102 0.16 -6.49 6.09
C VAL A 102 0.92 -6.89 4.83
N LEU A 103 0.28 -7.64 3.93
CA LEU A 103 0.89 -8.02 2.66
C LEU A 103 1.20 -6.78 1.80
N ALA A 104 0.30 -5.79 1.70
CA ALA A 104 0.53 -4.56 0.95
C ALA A 104 1.81 -3.86 1.43
N TYR A 105 1.98 -3.72 2.75
CA TYR A 105 3.19 -3.18 3.35
C TYR A 105 4.43 -4.01 3.05
N SER A 106 4.33 -5.35 3.12
CA SER A 106 5.44 -6.23 2.78
C SER A 106 5.91 -6.02 1.33
N VAL A 107 4.98 -5.75 0.40
CA VAL A 107 5.26 -5.50 -1.01
C VAL A 107 5.94 -4.14 -1.20
N ILE A 108 5.49 -3.10 -0.49
CA ILE A 108 6.13 -1.78 -0.48
C ILE A 108 7.57 -1.87 0.04
N MET A 109 7.80 -2.68 1.07
CA MET A 109 9.14 -2.91 1.59
C MET A 109 9.99 -3.70 0.58
N LEU A 110 9.44 -4.75 -0.02
CA LEU A 110 10.15 -5.56 -1.00
C LEU A 110 10.58 -4.74 -2.22
N THR A 111 9.69 -3.92 -2.78
CA THR A 111 10.05 -3.08 -3.94
C THR A 111 11.11 -2.05 -3.56
N THR A 112 11.08 -1.54 -2.33
CA THR A 112 12.08 -0.60 -1.83
C THR A 112 13.43 -1.28 -1.66
N ASP A 113 13.43 -2.48 -1.07
CA ASP A 113 14.62 -3.31 -0.87
C ASP A 113 15.27 -3.66 -2.21
N LEU A 114 14.53 -4.29 -3.13
CA LEU A 114 15.07 -4.81 -4.39
C LEU A 114 15.57 -3.70 -5.32
N HIS A 115 14.86 -2.58 -5.42
CA HIS A 115 15.15 -1.53 -6.42
C HIS A 115 15.95 -0.33 -5.91
N SER A 116 16.12 -0.18 -4.59
CA SER A 116 16.94 0.90 -4.04
C SER A 116 18.43 0.63 -4.23
N LYS A 117 19.17 1.57 -4.84
CA LYS A 117 20.64 1.47 -4.99
C LYS A 117 21.40 1.48 -3.66
N ASN A 118 20.76 1.91 -2.57
CA ASN A 118 21.39 2.00 -1.25
C ASN A 118 21.43 0.64 -0.52
N VAL A 119 20.55 -0.29 -0.90
CA VAL A 119 20.49 -1.61 -0.29
C VAL A 119 21.45 -2.54 -1.02
N LYS A 120 22.54 -2.91 -0.35
CA LYS A 120 23.60 -3.77 -0.92
C LYS A 120 23.23 -5.25 -0.87
N ASN A 121 22.65 -5.69 0.24
CA ASN A 121 22.23 -7.07 0.45
C ASN A 121 20.72 -7.14 0.30
N LYS A 122 20.27 -7.60 -0.86
CA LYS A 122 18.85 -7.69 -1.19
C LYS A 122 18.18 -8.84 -0.46
N MET A 123 16.92 -8.65 -0.11
CA MET A 123 16.06 -9.70 0.43
C MET A 123 15.88 -10.80 -0.62
N THR A 124 16.19 -12.05 -0.28
CA THR A 124 15.93 -13.20 -1.17
C THR A 124 14.46 -13.60 -1.14
N LYS A 125 14.03 -14.37 -2.13
CA LYS A 125 12.66 -14.91 -2.19
C LYS A 125 12.30 -15.71 -0.94
N GLU A 126 13.22 -16.55 -0.47
CA GLU A 126 13.04 -17.37 0.73
C GLU A 126 12.91 -16.51 1.98
N GLN A 127 13.67 -15.41 2.05
CA GLN A 127 13.57 -14.44 3.15
C GLN A 127 12.21 -13.73 3.12
N TYR A 128 11.74 -13.31 1.95
CA TYR A 128 10.44 -12.68 1.78
C TYR A 128 9.29 -13.62 2.17
N ILE A 129 9.33 -14.88 1.75
CA ILE A 129 8.32 -15.89 2.13
C ILE A 129 8.35 -16.12 3.64
N LYS A 130 9.54 -16.32 4.22
CA LYS A 130 9.71 -16.53 5.66
C LYS A 130 9.18 -15.36 6.48
N MET A 131 9.42 -14.15 6.03
CA MET A 131 8.97 -12.91 6.68
C MET A 131 7.44 -12.78 6.70
N ASN A 132 6.75 -13.33 5.70
CA ASN A 132 5.28 -13.31 5.61
C ASN A 132 4.61 -14.58 6.19
N ARG A 133 5.34 -15.40 6.95
CA ARG A 133 4.72 -16.54 7.65
C ARG A 133 3.80 -16.08 8.79
N GLY A 134 2.69 -16.76 8.96
CA GLY A 134 1.72 -16.50 10.03
C GLY A 134 0.86 -15.25 9.86
N ILE A 135 1.02 -14.47 8.77
CA ILE A 135 0.28 -13.21 8.60
C ILE A 135 -1.21 -13.42 8.29
N ASN A 136 -1.61 -14.64 7.90
CA ASN A 136 -2.97 -14.98 7.52
C ASN A 136 -3.74 -15.56 8.72
N GLU A 137 -3.87 -14.75 9.80
CA GLU A 137 -4.45 -15.16 11.09
C GLU A 137 -3.72 -16.38 11.71
N SER A 138 -2.40 -16.28 11.85
CA SER A 138 -1.52 -17.37 12.33
C SER A 138 -1.35 -18.53 11.34
N ARG A 139 -1.95 -18.45 10.15
CA ARG A 139 -1.66 -19.33 9.01
C ARG A 139 -0.75 -18.63 8.00
N ASP A 140 -0.24 -19.42 7.06
CA ASP A 140 0.59 -18.93 5.97
C ASP A 140 -0.26 -18.61 4.74
N LEU A 141 0.15 -17.59 3.98
CA LEU A 141 -0.29 -17.45 2.60
C LEU A 141 0.40 -18.52 1.74
N PRO A 142 -0.21 -18.96 0.63
CA PRO A 142 0.41 -19.96 -0.24
C PRO A 142 1.80 -19.52 -0.71
N GLU A 143 2.81 -20.39 -0.59
CA GLU A 143 4.19 -20.04 -0.97
C GLU A 143 4.32 -19.67 -2.45
N GLU A 144 3.55 -20.31 -3.33
CA GLU A 144 3.51 -19.98 -4.76
C GLU A 144 2.97 -18.57 -5.01
N PHE A 145 1.98 -18.13 -4.21
CA PHE A 145 1.43 -16.79 -4.30
C PHE A 145 2.46 -15.73 -3.90
N LEU A 146 3.17 -15.94 -2.78
CA LEU A 146 4.26 -15.07 -2.34
C LEU A 146 5.46 -15.08 -3.30
N SER A 147 5.77 -16.24 -3.89
CA SER A 147 6.83 -16.39 -4.88
C SER A 147 6.53 -15.58 -6.14
N LYS A 148 5.29 -15.64 -6.65
CA LYS A 148 4.86 -14.85 -7.82
C LYS A 148 4.96 -13.35 -7.55
N ILE A 149 4.51 -12.90 -6.37
CA ILE A 149 4.66 -11.50 -5.96
C ILE A 149 6.13 -11.08 -5.95
N TYR A 150 7.02 -11.93 -5.41
CA TYR A 150 8.44 -11.63 -5.39
C TYR A 150 9.02 -11.49 -6.80
N ASP A 151 8.76 -12.47 -7.67
CA ASP A 151 9.27 -12.48 -9.04
C ASP A 151 8.76 -11.27 -9.85
N GLU A 152 7.49 -10.93 -9.70
CA GLU A 152 6.91 -9.76 -10.36
C GLU A 152 7.51 -8.45 -9.84
N ILE A 153 7.72 -8.31 -8.53
CA ILE A 153 8.38 -7.13 -7.97
C ILE A 153 9.84 -7.07 -8.39
N GLU A 154 10.58 -8.16 -8.37
CA GLU A 154 11.97 -8.20 -8.85
C GLU A 154 12.06 -7.75 -10.31
N SER A 155 11.12 -8.18 -11.14
CA SER A 155 11.06 -7.81 -12.57
C SER A 155 10.70 -6.33 -12.80
N GLU A 156 9.77 -5.78 -12.02
CA GLU A 156 9.28 -4.41 -12.18
C GLU A 156 8.99 -3.79 -10.81
N GLU A 157 9.63 -2.67 -10.48
CA GLU A 157 9.34 -1.93 -9.25
C GLU A 157 7.89 -1.42 -9.21
N ILE A 158 7.34 -1.24 -8.01
CA ILE A 158 6.19 -0.34 -7.85
C ILE A 158 6.73 1.09 -7.87
N LYS A 159 6.15 1.94 -8.73
CA LYS A 159 6.56 3.35 -8.88
C LYS A 159 6.10 4.21 -7.69
N LEU A 160 6.74 4.03 -6.55
CA LEU A 160 6.58 4.84 -5.35
C LEU A 160 7.35 6.14 -5.54
N LYS A 161 6.71 7.22 -5.99
CA LYS A 161 7.27 8.55 -5.72
C LYS A 161 6.62 9.07 -4.46
N VAL A 162 7.37 9.05 -3.37
CA VAL A 162 6.96 9.62 -2.09
C VAL A 162 7.26 11.12 -2.13
N THR A 163 6.31 11.95 -1.71
CA THR A 163 6.54 13.38 -1.54
C THR A 163 7.61 13.56 -0.46
N THR A 164 8.69 14.29 -0.78
CA THR A 164 9.93 14.40 0.01
C THR A 164 9.69 14.40 1.53
N LEU A 165 10.26 13.40 2.22
CA LEU A 165 10.11 13.20 3.67
C LEU A 165 10.47 14.47 4.46
N ARG A 166 9.48 15.08 5.14
CA ARG A 166 9.76 15.95 6.29
C ARG A 166 9.88 15.06 7.54
N ARG A 167 11.08 15.03 8.12
CA ARG A 167 11.37 14.35 9.40
C ARG A 167 10.41 14.84 10.48
N GLY A 168 9.55 13.96 10.97
CA GLY A 168 8.67 14.18 12.12
C GLY A 168 8.43 12.87 12.84
N ALA A 169 8.81 12.81 14.11
CA ALA A 169 8.81 11.63 14.95
C ALA A 169 7.40 11.23 15.44
N ASN A 170 7.32 9.97 15.89
CA ASN A 170 6.32 9.34 16.76
C ASN A 170 5.09 8.70 16.09
N ALA A 171 5.01 7.37 16.19
CA ALA A 171 3.77 6.65 16.44
C ALA A 171 4.11 5.31 17.13
N VAL A 172 3.45 5.08 18.26
CA VAL A 172 3.50 3.87 19.07
C VAL A 172 2.23 3.05 18.79
N SER A 173 2.39 1.72 18.82
CA SER A 173 1.41 0.65 18.96
C SER A 173 0.42 0.38 17.81
N ALA A 174 0.77 -0.63 17.00
CA ALA A 174 0.06 -1.93 17.00
C ALA A 174 0.90 -2.97 16.22
N GLY A 175 1.27 -4.05 16.91
CA GLY A 175 1.67 -5.34 16.35
C GLY A 175 3.03 -5.42 15.65
N GLY A 176 4.10 -5.62 16.44
CA GLY A 176 5.44 -6.17 16.17
C GLY A 176 6.03 -6.20 14.75
N ILE A 177 5.27 -6.62 13.74
CA ILE A 177 5.67 -6.67 12.33
C ILE A 177 5.78 -5.27 11.73
N LYS A 178 4.85 -4.36 12.00
CA LYS A 178 4.89 -2.96 11.50
C LYS A 178 6.06 -2.17 12.06
N GLU A 179 6.36 -2.36 13.35
CA GLU A 179 7.53 -1.76 14.03
C GLU A 179 8.85 -2.40 13.59
N SER A 180 8.85 -3.70 13.31
CA SER A 180 10.01 -4.39 12.71
C SER A 180 10.26 -3.92 11.27
N MET A 181 9.21 -3.69 10.48
CA MET A 181 9.31 -3.22 9.09
C MET A 181 9.72 -1.74 9.00
N LEU A 182 9.18 -0.88 9.87
CA LEU A 182 9.64 0.51 10.00
C LEU A 182 11.09 0.56 10.48
N SER A 183 11.49 -0.26 11.46
CA SER A 183 12.88 -0.29 11.92
C SER A 183 13.86 -0.86 10.88
N ILE A 184 13.45 -1.82 10.04
CA ILE A 184 14.22 -2.29 8.87
C ILE A 184 14.36 -1.16 7.84
N GLN A 185 13.27 -0.44 7.53
CA GLN A 185 13.34 0.73 6.66
C GLN A 185 14.33 1.77 7.23
N TYR A 186 14.22 2.13 8.52
CA TYR A 186 15.17 3.05 9.17
C TYR A 186 16.62 2.54 9.14
N SER A 187 16.86 1.24 9.35
CA SER A 187 18.20 0.64 9.34
C SER A 187 18.84 0.56 7.95
N MET A 188 18.06 0.52 6.87
CA MET A 188 18.59 0.54 5.50
C MET A 188 18.98 1.96 5.03
N TYR A 189 18.49 2.99 5.73
CA TYR A 189 18.75 4.40 5.43
C TYR A 189 19.61 5.11 6.51
N SER A 190 20.21 4.35 7.43
CA SER A 190 21.22 4.80 8.40
C SER A 190 22.61 4.31 7.95
#